data_AF-A0A925E7K2-F1
#
_entry.id   AF-A0A925E7K2-F1
#
_cell.length_a   1.000
_cell.length_b   1.000
_cell.length_c   1.000
_cell.angle_alpha   90.00
_cell.angle_beta   90.00
_cell.angle_gamma   90.00
#
_symmetry.space_group_name_H-M   'P 1'
#
loop_
_entity.id
_entity.type
_entity.pdbx_description
1 polymer ?
#
loop_
_entity_poly.entity_id
_entity_poly.type
_entity_poly.pdbx_seq_one_letter_code
_entity_poly.pdbx_strand_id
1 'polypeptide(L)'
;MPRSFLYIILVGLFTFTRLPLAAQTRSENVFGLPVCTEAETGQTVAALTPIFEALPEMDPFLLEPEELSPLVLEHDALASLFWSEISPSLPACREARSVADNLGILLNDRLIVVTMLRLAAYESEYGDPDISALFSESVDTRAARATDYYDGYCGVMFAQGVPPIGEPLTTCTDEEVASDVITTLNDAIENYSDLNQQALEIQEDDLAMFLAGYDALSNDFWEIIYPNLPACDAAANLSFIVGNIFDQTLIVYEFFLLSRYENEYGDAEIGAQIAQSAANRAASVQQSIEFYFGTTGGE
;
A
#
# COMPACT_ATOMS: atom_id res chain seq x y z
N MET A 1 1.40 19.86 -29.59
CA MET A 1 0.09 19.58 -28.95
C MET A 1 0.37 19.50 -27.46
N PRO A 2 -0.34 20.22 -26.57
CA PRO A 2 0.03 20.25 -25.17
C PRO A 2 -0.34 18.90 -24.54
N ARG A 3 0.68 18.09 -24.24
CA ARG A 3 0.57 16.81 -23.52
C ARG A 3 0.18 17.01 -22.04
N SER A 4 0.25 18.25 -21.55
CA SER A 4 0.01 18.65 -20.16
C SER A 4 -1.45 18.58 -19.70
N PHE A 5 -2.43 18.37 -20.60
CA PHE A 5 -3.86 18.42 -20.24
C PHE A 5 -4.48 17.08 -19.84
N LEU A 6 -3.84 15.94 -20.09
CA LEU A 6 -4.45 14.63 -19.81
C LEU A 6 -4.11 14.09 -18.40
N TYR A 7 -3.00 14.52 -17.81
CA TYR A 7 -2.55 14.03 -16.48
C TYR A 7 -3.27 14.71 -15.31
N ILE A 8 -3.74 15.95 -15.50
CA ILE A 8 -4.48 16.73 -14.48
C ILE A 8 -5.88 16.13 -14.21
N ILE A 9 -6.39 15.22 -15.06
CA ILE A 9 -7.76 14.67 -14.94
C ILE A 9 -7.79 13.31 -14.22
N LEU A 10 -6.67 12.61 -14.06
CA LEU A 10 -6.63 11.27 -13.42
C LEU A 10 -6.15 11.28 -11.96
N VAL A 11 -5.44 12.32 -11.51
CA VAL A 11 -5.25 12.61 -10.08
C VAL A 11 -6.49 13.36 -9.60
N GLY A 12 -7.62 12.65 -9.57
CA GLY A 12 -8.79 13.12 -8.85
C GLY A 12 -8.37 13.38 -7.42
N LEU A 13 -8.55 14.62 -6.95
CA LEU A 13 -8.21 15.04 -5.59
C LEU A 13 -8.71 14.01 -4.56
N PHE A 14 -7.78 13.35 -3.88
CA PHE A 14 -8.08 12.71 -2.61
C PHE A 14 -8.20 13.82 -1.55
N THR A 15 -9.31 14.54 -1.53
CA THR A 15 -9.60 15.53 -0.46
C THR A 15 -10.01 14.80 0.80
N PHE A 16 -9.03 14.51 1.65
CA PHE A 16 -9.29 14.03 3.00
C PHE A 16 -9.62 15.21 3.90
N THR A 17 -10.82 15.26 4.47
CA THR A 17 -11.25 16.38 5.34
C THR A 17 -11.43 15.99 6.80
N ARG A 18 -11.11 14.72 7.15
CA ARG A 18 -11.07 14.02 8.46
C ARG A 18 -11.80 12.68 8.39
N LEU A 19 -11.49 11.76 9.30
CA LEU A 19 -12.29 10.57 9.57
C LEU A 19 -13.69 10.97 10.06
N PRO A 20 -14.78 10.71 9.32
CA PRO A 20 -16.12 10.94 9.85
C PRO A 20 -16.42 9.93 10.96
N LEU A 21 -17.23 10.31 11.97
CA LEU A 21 -17.75 9.37 12.98
C LEU A 21 -18.41 8.13 12.33
N ALA A 22 -18.92 8.23 11.09
CA ALA A 22 -19.52 7.12 10.35
C ALA A 22 -18.51 6.08 9.81
N ALA A 23 -17.21 6.41 9.70
CA ALA A 23 -16.17 5.42 9.40
C ALA A 23 -16.07 4.37 10.54
N GLN A 24 -16.44 4.76 11.76
CA GLN A 24 -16.45 3.92 12.95
C GLN A 24 -17.47 2.77 12.88
N THR A 25 -18.53 2.90 12.08
CA THR A 25 -19.58 1.87 11.93
C THR A 25 -19.46 1.05 10.66
N ARG A 26 -18.62 1.46 9.69
CA ARG A 26 -18.41 0.78 8.42
C ARG A 26 -17.19 -0.11 8.38
N SER A 27 -16.25 0.05 9.31
CA SER A 27 -15.23 -0.96 9.51
C SER A 27 -15.93 -2.21 10.04
N GLU A 28 -16.22 -3.17 9.15
CA GLU A 28 -16.62 -4.50 9.58
C GLU A 28 -15.56 -4.97 10.60
N ASN A 29 -15.98 -5.26 11.83
CA ASN A 29 -15.08 -5.62 12.93
C ASN A 29 -14.23 -6.83 12.53
N VAL A 30 -12.98 -6.61 12.10
CA VAL A 30 -12.05 -7.66 11.68
C VAL A 30 -11.71 -8.59 12.85
N PHE A 31 -11.66 -8.11 14.10
CA PHE A 31 -11.54 -8.98 15.28
C PHE A 31 -12.88 -9.37 15.91
N GLY A 32 -14.00 -8.87 15.38
CA GLY A 32 -15.33 -9.44 15.54
C GLY A 32 -15.59 -10.69 14.68
N LEU A 33 -14.66 -11.01 13.77
CA LEU A 33 -14.68 -12.25 13.02
C LEU A 33 -14.47 -13.47 13.95
N PRO A 34 -15.10 -14.61 13.66
CA PRO A 34 -14.85 -15.84 14.39
C PRO A 34 -13.39 -16.31 14.23
N VAL A 35 -12.95 -17.18 15.14
CA VAL A 35 -11.74 -18.00 14.93
C VAL A 35 -12.00 -18.90 13.73
N CYS A 36 -11.00 -19.05 12.85
CA CYS A 36 -11.08 -20.00 11.76
C CYS A 36 -11.21 -21.44 12.29
N THR A 37 -12.09 -22.21 11.68
CA THR A 37 -12.01 -23.68 11.78
C THR A 37 -10.73 -24.18 11.10
N GLU A 38 -10.33 -25.41 11.41
CA GLU A 38 -9.20 -26.06 10.73
C GLU A 38 -9.40 -26.11 9.21
N ALA A 39 -10.64 -26.34 8.75
CA ALA A 39 -10.98 -26.36 7.33
C ALA A 39 -10.84 -25.00 6.67
N GLU A 40 -11.25 -23.92 7.34
CA GLU A 40 -11.08 -22.54 6.85
C GLU A 40 -9.60 -22.15 6.81
N THR A 41 -8.84 -22.50 7.85
CA THR A 41 -7.39 -22.28 7.89
C THR A 41 -6.69 -23.00 6.74
N GLY A 42 -7.06 -24.25 6.47
CA GLY A 42 -6.53 -25.02 5.34
C GLY A 42 -6.86 -24.41 3.98
N GLN A 43 -8.07 -23.84 3.82
CA GLN A 43 -8.46 -23.11 2.60
C GLN A 43 -7.64 -21.84 2.42
N THR A 44 -7.45 -21.06 3.48
CA THR A 44 -6.60 -19.85 3.45
C THR A 44 -5.19 -20.17 3.00
N VAL A 45 -4.54 -21.16 3.64
CA VAL A 45 -3.17 -21.54 3.28
C VAL A 45 -3.10 -21.97 1.82
N ALA A 46 -4.01 -22.87 1.39
CA ALA A 46 -4.02 -23.35 0.01
C ALA A 46 -4.22 -22.23 -1.03
N ALA A 47 -5.04 -21.23 -0.72
CA ALA A 47 -5.27 -20.08 -1.60
C ALA A 47 -4.06 -19.13 -1.68
N LEU A 48 -3.34 -18.96 -0.57
CA LEU A 48 -2.24 -17.98 -0.47
C LEU A 48 -0.85 -18.55 -0.78
N THR A 49 -0.64 -19.86 -0.64
CA THR A 49 0.65 -20.51 -0.94
C THR A 49 1.19 -20.19 -2.34
N PRO A 50 0.39 -20.26 -3.44
CA PRO A 50 0.92 -19.96 -4.77
C PRO A 50 1.45 -18.54 -4.93
N ILE A 51 0.86 -17.57 -4.22
CA ILE A 51 1.34 -16.18 -4.21
C ILE A 51 2.66 -16.08 -3.46
N PHE A 52 2.75 -16.71 -2.29
CA PHE A 52 3.95 -16.68 -1.46
C PHE A 52 5.14 -17.37 -2.15
N GLU A 53 4.91 -18.47 -2.85
CA GLU A 53 5.95 -19.21 -3.59
C GLU A 53 6.46 -18.46 -4.83
N ALA A 54 5.66 -17.55 -5.41
CA ALA A 54 6.10 -16.72 -6.53
C ALA A 54 7.07 -15.59 -6.12
N LEU A 55 7.02 -15.13 -4.87
CA LEU A 55 7.78 -13.95 -4.41
C LEU A 55 9.31 -14.08 -4.57
N PRO A 56 9.97 -15.19 -4.21
CA PRO A 56 11.43 -15.33 -4.36
C PRO A 56 11.90 -15.35 -5.81
N GLU A 57 11.05 -15.75 -6.75
CA GLU A 57 11.38 -15.77 -8.17
C GLU A 57 11.46 -14.35 -8.77
N MET A 58 10.95 -13.36 -8.03
CA MET A 58 10.83 -11.96 -8.43
C MET A 58 11.73 -11.02 -7.60
N ASP A 59 12.91 -11.50 -7.17
CA ASP A 59 13.85 -10.72 -6.35
C ASP A 59 14.52 -9.59 -7.16
N PRO A 60 14.19 -8.30 -6.88
CA PRO A 60 14.68 -7.19 -7.69
C PRO A 60 16.17 -6.90 -7.47
N PHE A 61 16.79 -7.38 -6.38
CA PHE A 61 18.20 -7.09 -6.06
C PHE A 61 19.21 -7.90 -6.88
N LEU A 62 18.74 -8.84 -7.69
CA LEU A 62 19.57 -9.67 -8.56
C LEU A 62 19.55 -9.23 -10.02
N LEU A 63 18.81 -8.16 -10.32
CA LEU A 63 18.50 -7.71 -11.67
C LEU A 63 19.24 -6.43 -12.03
N GLU A 64 19.53 -6.27 -13.32
CA GLU A 64 19.99 -5.00 -13.87
C GLU A 64 18.81 -4.02 -14.02
N PRO A 65 19.05 -2.70 -14.03
CA PRO A 65 17.98 -1.70 -14.02
C PRO A 65 16.93 -1.86 -15.12
N GLU A 66 17.32 -2.24 -16.34
CA GLU A 66 16.40 -2.48 -17.46
C GLU A 66 15.48 -3.69 -17.28
N GLU A 67 15.84 -4.63 -16.41
CA GLU A 67 15.04 -5.82 -16.09
C GLU A 67 13.97 -5.53 -15.02
N LEU A 68 14.07 -4.39 -14.33
CA LEU A 68 13.14 -4.02 -13.25
C LEU A 68 11.76 -3.60 -13.76
N SER A 69 11.64 -2.99 -14.94
CA SER A 69 10.35 -2.47 -15.42
C SER A 69 9.34 -3.56 -15.79
N PRO A 70 9.74 -4.66 -16.46
CA PRO A 70 8.89 -5.86 -16.56
C PRO A 70 8.53 -6.41 -15.17
N LEU A 71 9.48 -6.42 -14.24
CA LEU A 71 9.26 -6.93 -12.88
C LEU A 71 8.24 -6.09 -12.10
N VAL A 72 8.19 -4.76 -12.29
CA VAL A 72 7.14 -3.88 -11.74
C VAL A 72 5.75 -4.36 -12.17
N LEU A 73 5.57 -4.69 -13.45
CA LEU A 73 4.29 -5.20 -13.97
C LEU A 73 3.94 -6.57 -13.42
N GLU A 74 4.92 -7.44 -13.19
CA GLU A 74 4.71 -8.77 -12.59
C GLU A 74 4.26 -8.65 -11.12
N HIS A 75 4.93 -7.82 -10.31
CA HIS A 75 4.49 -7.53 -8.94
C HIS A 75 3.12 -6.84 -8.92
N ASP A 76 2.87 -5.91 -9.83
CA ASP A 76 1.57 -5.23 -9.96
C ASP A 76 0.43 -6.21 -10.24
N ALA A 77 0.64 -7.13 -11.19
CA ALA A 77 -0.34 -8.14 -11.56
C ALA A 77 -0.61 -9.08 -10.38
N LEU A 78 0.42 -9.52 -9.66
CA LEU A 78 0.27 -10.38 -8.48
C LEU A 78 -0.47 -9.67 -7.35
N ALA A 79 -0.09 -8.43 -7.03
CA ALA A 79 -0.74 -7.62 -6.01
C ALA A 79 -2.21 -7.31 -6.38
N SER A 80 -2.47 -7.00 -7.66
CA SER A 80 -3.82 -6.74 -8.15
C SER A 80 -4.71 -7.99 -8.08
N LEU A 81 -4.20 -9.15 -8.49
CA LEU A 81 -4.89 -10.44 -8.36
C LEU A 81 -5.18 -10.76 -6.89
N PHE A 82 -4.19 -10.55 -6.02
CA PHE A 82 -4.34 -10.76 -4.59
C PHE A 82 -5.48 -9.93 -4.00
N TRP A 83 -5.47 -8.61 -4.22
CA TRP A 83 -6.45 -7.71 -3.62
C TRP A 83 -7.85 -7.80 -4.24
N SER A 84 -7.96 -8.05 -5.54
CA SER A 84 -9.25 -8.04 -6.24
C SER A 84 -9.96 -9.40 -6.28
N GLU A 85 -9.23 -10.51 -6.26
CA GLU A 85 -9.80 -11.85 -6.43
C GLU A 85 -9.56 -12.75 -5.22
N ILE A 86 -8.32 -12.81 -4.71
CA ILE A 86 -7.96 -13.81 -3.70
C ILE A 86 -8.41 -13.38 -2.31
N SER A 87 -7.96 -12.21 -1.82
CA SER A 87 -8.31 -11.68 -0.49
C SER A 87 -9.82 -11.67 -0.25
N PRO A 88 -10.67 -11.18 -1.18
CA PRO A 88 -12.12 -11.20 -1.00
C PRO A 88 -12.75 -12.60 -0.97
N SER A 89 -12.07 -13.61 -1.51
CA SER A 89 -12.55 -15.00 -1.55
C SER A 89 -12.18 -15.81 -0.31
N LEU A 90 -11.32 -15.28 0.56
CA LEU A 90 -10.88 -15.98 1.76
C LEU A 90 -12.01 -16.10 2.79
N PRO A 91 -11.97 -17.12 3.66
CA PRO A 91 -12.89 -17.23 4.78
C PRO A 91 -12.91 -15.96 5.64
N ALA A 92 -14.11 -15.52 6.04
CA ALA A 92 -14.29 -14.38 6.92
C ALA A 92 -14.02 -14.75 8.39
N CYS A 93 -12.77 -15.06 8.70
CA CYS A 93 -12.30 -15.43 10.04
C CYS A 93 -10.93 -14.79 10.35
N ARG A 94 -10.58 -14.70 11.63
CA ARG A 94 -9.45 -13.88 12.11
C ARG A 94 -8.09 -14.27 11.52
N GLU A 95 -7.77 -15.56 11.53
CA GLU A 95 -6.51 -16.08 11.00
C GLU A 95 -6.41 -15.82 9.50
N ALA A 96 -7.50 -16.05 8.76
CA ALA A 96 -7.54 -15.81 7.32
C ALA A 96 -7.28 -14.34 6.98
N ARG A 97 -7.94 -13.43 7.70
CA ARG A 97 -7.75 -11.99 7.50
C ARG A 97 -6.35 -11.53 7.90
N SER A 98 -5.83 -12.01 9.03
CA SER A 98 -4.48 -11.65 9.49
C SER A 98 -3.40 -12.11 8.50
N VAL A 99 -3.47 -13.33 7.99
CA VAL A 99 -2.51 -13.84 7.00
C VAL A 99 -2.60 -13.01 5.71
N ALA A 100 -3.82 -12.72 5.26
CA ALA A 100 -4.06 -11.90 4.08
C ALA A 100 -3.48 -10.49 4.23
N ASP A 101 -3.75 -9.82 5.36
CA ASP A 101 -3.28 -8.46 5.61
C ASP A 101 -1.75 -8.37 5.60
N ASN A 102 -1.06 -9.31 6.24
CA ASN A 102 0.40 -9.34 6.25
C ASN A 102 1.01 -9.69 4.89
N LEU A 103 0.41 -10.63 4.14
CA LEU A 103 0.83 -10.92 2.78
C LEU A 103 0.58 -9.72 1.84
N GLY A 104 -0.51 -8.99 2.06
CA GLY A 104 -0.85 -7.78 1.34
C GLY A 104 0.14 -6.65 1.56
N ILE A 105 0.56 -6.42 2.81
CA ILE A 105 1.64 -5.46 3.13
C ILE A 105 2.93 -5.89 2.44
N LEU A 106 3.31 -7.17 2.54
CA LEU A 106 4.50 -7.70 1.88
C LEU A 106 4.48 -7.48 0.36
N LEU A 107 3.34 -7.71 -0.29
CA LEU A 107 3.18 -7.48 -1.73
C LEU A 107 3.32 -6.00 -2.09
N ASN A 108 2.72 -5.10 -1.30
CA ASN A 108 2.84 -3.66 -1.54
C ASN A 108 4.28 -3.19 -1.33
N ASP A 109 4.96 -3.61 -0.26
CA ASP A 109 6.35 -3.23 0.00
C ASP A 109 7.29 -3.76 -1.09
N ARG A 110 7.09 -4.98 -1.58
CA ARG A 110 7.87 -5.52 -2.71
C ARG A 110 7.65 -4.73 -3.99
N LEU A 111 6.41 -4.33 -4.27
CA LEU A 111 6.09 -3.50 -5.42
C LEU A 111 6.71 -2.09 -5.31
N ILE A 112 6.63 -1.46 -4.13
CA ILE A 112 7.29 -0.17 -3.85
C ILE A 112 8.80 -0.30 -4.05
N VAL A 113 9.44 -1.34 -3.48
CA VAL A 113 10.88 -1.58 -3.61
C VAL A 113 11.31 -1.69 -5.07
N VAL A 114 10.66 -2.54 -5.87
CA VAL A 114 11.05 -2.71 -7.28
C VAL A 114 10.83 -1.43 -8.09
N THR A 115 9.75 -0.70 -7.81
CA THR A 115 9.43 0.55 -8.51
C THR A 115 10.44 1.65 -8.13
N MET A 116 10.77 1.79 -6.85
CA MET A 116 11.75 2.75 -6.36
C MET A 116 13.17 2.45 -6.81
N LEU A 117 13.58 1.17 -6.88
CA LEU A 117 14.86 0.80 -7.48
C LEU A 117 14.96 1.30 -8.93
N ARG A 118 13.87 1.13 -9.70
CA ARG A 118 13.83 1.59 -11.09
C ARG A 118 13.84 3.13 -11.18
N LEU A 119 13.09 3.82 -10.34
CA LEU A 119 13.09 5.28 -10.26
C LEU A 119 14.46 5.83 -9.85
N ALA A 120 15.12 5.21 -8.87
CA ALA A 120 16.46 5.59 -8.43
C ALA A 120 17.49 5.47 -9.56
N ALA A 121 17.40 4.42 -10.39
CA ALA A 121 18.25 4.26 -11.57
C ALA A 121 18.03 5.39 -12.59
N TYR A 122 16.77 5.75 -12.86
CA TYR A 122 16.44 6.85 -13.76
C TYR A 122 16.92 8.21 -13.24
N GLU A 123 16.71 8.50 -11.96
CA GLU A 123 17.20 9.73 -11.33
C GLU A 123 18.73 9.80 -11.36
N SER A 124 19.41 8.67 -11.14
CA SER A 124 20.87 8.63 -11.20
C SER A 124 21.42 8.90 -12.61
N GLU A 125 20.72 8.48 -13.66
CA GLU A 125 21.22 8.58 -15.04
C GLU A 125 20.76 9.87 -15.74
N TYR A 126 19.52 10.30 -15.50
CA TYR A 126 18.87 11.38 -16.25
C TYR A 126 18.34 12.53 -15.37
N GLY A 127 18.23 12.32 -14.06
CA GLY A 127 17.57 13.24 -13.12
C GLY A 127 18.51 13.81 -12.06
N ASP A 128 18.02 13.85 -10.82
CA ASP A 128 18.74 14.39 -9.67
C ASP A 128 19.36 13.25 -8.82
N PRO A 129 20.70 13.17 -8.69
CA PRO A 129 21.34 12.15 -7.87
C PRO A 129 20.99 12.24 -6.38
N ASP A 130 20.60 13.43 -5.87
CA ASP A 130 20.14 13.55 -4.49
C ASP A 130 18.78 12.87 -4.30
N ILE A 131 17.89 12.93 -5.30
CA ILE A 131 16.61 12.20 -5.30
C ILE A 131 16.84 10.70 -5.46
N SER A 132 17.78 10.29 -6.33
CA SER A 132 18.20 8.89 -6.46
C SER A 132 18.65 8.29 -5.12
N ALA A 133 19.40 9.07 -4.32
CA ALA A 133 19.84 8.66 -2.99
C ALA A 133 18.65 8.50 -2.02
N LEU A 134 17.66 9.40 -2.05
CA LEU A 134 16.45 9.29 -1.23
C LEU A 134 15.63 8.04 -1.56
N PHE A 135 15.43 7.74 -2.86
CA PHE A 135 14.75 6.50 -3.27
C PHE A 135 15.54 5.25 -2.85
N SER A 136 16.87 5.28 -2.95
CA SER A 136 17.71 4.16 -2.51
C SER A 136 17.63 3.92 -1.00
N GLU A 137 17.61 4.98 -0.19
CA GLU A 137 17.44 4.88 1.27
C GLU A 137 16.07 4.33 1.65
N SER A 138 15.02 4.75 0.94
CA SER A 138 13.68 4.18 1.10
C SER A 138 13.65 2.68 0.79
N VAL A 139 14.27 2.28 -0.34
CA VAL A 139 14.36 0.87 -0.74
C VAL A 139 14.96 0.02 0.37
N ASP A 140 16.07 0.46 0.99
CA ASP A 140 16.70 -0.30 2.07
C ASP A 140 15.75 -0.53 3.24
N THR A 141 14.98 0.50 3.61
CA THR A 141 14.02 0.42 4.73
C THR A 141 12.83 -0.46 4.40
N ARG A 142 12.21 -0.26 3.23
CA ARG A 142 11.08 -1.05 2.74
C ARG A 142 11.46 -2.51 2.52
N ALA A 143 12.65 -2.79 1.99
CA ALA A 143 13.14 -4.14 1.76
C ALA A 143 13.45 -4.88 3.07
N ALA A 144 13.98 -4.18 4.07
CA ALA A 144 14.15 -4.75 5.41
C ALA A 144 12.79 -5.18 5.99
N ARG A 145 11.78 -4.30 5.95
CA ARG A 145 10.43 -4.66 6.41
C ARG A 145 9.81 -5.80 5.60
N ALA A 146 9.93 -5.77 4.27
CA ALA A 146 9.46 -6.86 3.42
C ALA A 146 10.14 -8.19 3.75
N THR A 147 11.42 -8.16 4.10
CA THR A 147 12.16 -9.36 4.54
C THR A 147 11.64 -9.85 5.89
N ASP A 148 11.40 -8.96 6.84
CA ASP A 148 10.82 -9.31 8.15
C ASP A 148 9.42 -9.93 8.01
N TYR A 149 8.56 -9.42 7.12
CA TYR A 149 7.27 -10.04 6.82
C TYR A 149 7.43 -11.39 6.13
N TYR A 150 8.34 -11.50 5.16
CA TYR A 150 8.58 -12.73 4.41
C TYR A 150 9.11 -13.84 5.32
N ASP A 151 10.21 -13.60 6.05
CA ASP A 151 10.88 -14.61 6.87
C ASP A 151 10.22 -14.80 8.23
N GLY A 152 9.83 -13.71 8.88
CA GLY A 152 9.38 -13.69 10.27
C GLY A 152 7.89 -14.02 10.44
N TYR A 153 7.05 -13.62 9.48
CA TYR A 153 5.60 -13.80 9.57
C TYR A 153 5.07 -14.82 8.56
N CYS A 154 5.07 -14.48 7.28
CA CYS A 154 4.53 -15.32 6.22
C CYS A 154 5.26 -16.67 6.14
N GLY A 155 6.59 -16.67 6.13
CA GLY A 155 7.42 -17.87 6.05
C GLY A 155 7.18 -18.82 7.21
N VAL A 156 7.07 -18.30 8.44
CA VAL A 156 6.71 -19.12 9.61
C VAL A 156 5.32 -19.72 9.45
N MET A 157 4.32 -18.92 9.05
CA MET A 157 2.94 -19.40 8.91
C MET A 157 2.77 -20.42 7.78
N PHE A 158 3.41 -20.24 6.63
CA PHE A 158 3.34 -21.21 5.53
C PHE A 158 4.13 -22.49 5.84
N ALA A 159 5.22 -22.41 6.61
CA ALA A 159 6.01 -23.58 7.00
C ALA A 159 5.41 -24.38 8.17
N GLN A 160 4.81 -23.70 9.16
CA GLN A 160 4.38 -24.29 10.42
C GLN A 160 2.85 -24.35 10.59
N GLY A 161 2.11 -23.81 9.61
CA GLY A 161 0.67 -23.59 9.70
C GLY A 161 0.35 -22.23 10.33
N VAL A 162 -0.87 -21.75 10.07
CA VAL A 162 -1.34 -20.49 10.66
C VAL A 162 -1.69 -20.77 12.13
N PRO A 163 -1.00 -20.14 13.09
CA PRO A 163 -1.32 -20.35 14.49
C PRO A 163 -2.68 -19.76 14.80
N PRO A 164 -3.45 -20.36 15.74
CA PRO A 164 -4.65 -19.72 16.24
C PRO A 164 -4.29 -18.37 16.84
N ILE A 165 -4.96 -17.32 16.39
CA ILE A 165 -4.79 -16.00 16.99
C ILE A 165 -5.50 -16.02 18.34
N GLY A 166 -4.84 -15.46 19.36
CA GLY A 166 -5.28 -15.52 20.76
C GLY A 166 -6.64 -14.87 21.03
N GLU A 167 -6.90 -14.55 22.30
CA GLU A 167 -8.14 -13.84 22.65
C GLU A 167 -8.31 -12.59 21.78
N PRO A 168 -9.53 -12.30 21.31
CA PRO A 168 -9.78 -11.14 20.48
C PRO A 168 -9.22 -9.88 21.15
N LEU A 169 -8.73 -8.93 20.33
CA LEU A 169 -8.32 -7.63 20.85
C LEU A 169 -9.48 -7.05 21.66
N THR A 170 -9.14 -6.39 22.76
CA THR A 170 -10.16 -5.75 23.60
C THR A 170 -10.95 -4.76 22.76
N THR A 171 -12.28 -4.71 22.97
CA THR A 171 -13.08 -3.62 22.41
C THR A 171 -12.52 -2.31 22.95
N CYS A 172 -12.22 -1.37 22.06
CA CYS A 172 -11.78 -0.05 22.46
C CYS A 172 -12.87 0.60 23.32
N THR A 173 -12.49 1.31 24.37
CA THR A 173 -13.41 2.27 24.98
C THR A 173 -13.68 3.42 24.02
N ASP A 174 -14.84 4.05 24.14
CA ASP A 174 -15.19 5.23 23.31
C ASP A 174 -14.12 6.34 23.42
N GLU A 175 -13.42 6.45 24.56
CA GLU A 175 -12.36 7.44 24.80
C GLU A 175 -11.03 7.07 24.11
N GLU A 176 -10.65 5.78 24.09
CA GLU A 176 -9.47 5.29 23.37
C GLU A 176 -9.60 5.43 21.85
N VAL A 177 -10.81 5.25 21.30
CA VAL A 177 -11.09 5.50 19.89
C VAL A 177 -11.14 7.00 19.61
N ALA A 178 -11.87 7.77 20.44
CA ALA A 178 -12.20 9.17 20.14
C ALA A 178 -11.04 10.16 20.32
N SER A 179 -10.04 9.87 21.16
CA SER A 179 -8.93 10.79 21.41
C SER A 179 -7.66 10.40 20.65
N ASP A 180 -7.01 9.30 21.01
CA ASP A 180 -5.59 9.11 20.63
C ASP A 180 -5.44 8.48 19.25
N VAL A 181 -6.28 7.50 18.92
CA VAL A 181 -6.28 6.85 17.59
C VAL A 181 -6.76 7.82 16.53
N ILE A 182 -7.93 8.43 16.74
CA ILE A 182 -8.51 9.34 15.76
C ILE A 182 -7.68 10.61 15.60
N THR A 183 -7.10 11.16 16.67
CA THR A 183 -6.20 12.33 16.52
C THR A 183 -4.96 11.93 15.74
N THR A 184 -4.26 10.86 16.11
CA THR A 184 -3.04 10.44 15.41
C THR A 184 -3.30 10.10 13.94
N LEU A 185 -4.41 9.42 13.64
CA LEU A 185 -4.80 9.11 12.26
C LEU A 185 -5.24 10.36 11.50
N ASN A 186 -5.95 11.29 12.13
CA ASN A 186 -6.31 12.55 11.48
C ASN A 186 -5.08 13.43 11.21
N ASP A 187 -4.09 13.46 12.11
CA ASP A 187 -2.83 14.19 11.92
C ASP A 187 -2.05 13.59 10.75
N ALA A 188 -1.99 12.25 10.67
CA ALA A 188 -1.40 11.56 9.52
C ALA A 188 -2.18 11.91 8.23
N ILE A 189 -3.50 11.80 8.24
CA ILE A 189 -4.36 12.13 7.10
C ILE A 189 -4.22 13.60 6.67
N GLU A 190 -4.07 14.54 7.61
CA GLU A 190 -3.90 15.97 7.33
C GLU A 190 -2.56 16.22 6.65
N ASN A 191 -1.45 15.67 7.17
CA ASN A 191 -0.15 15.73 6.50
C ASN A 191 -0.19 15.15 5.07
N TYR A 192 -0.93 14.06 4.89
CA TYR A 192 -1.16 13.44 3.59
C TYR A 192 -2.02 14.29 2.65
N SER A 193 -3.05 14.93 3.18
CA SER A 193 -3.94 15.83 2.45
C SER A 193 -3.17 17.08 2.00
N ASP A 194 -2.33 17.64 2.87
CA ASP A 194 -1.46 18.78 2.57
C ASP A 194 -0.45 18.44 1.47
N LEU A 195 0.15 17.25 1.52
CA LEU A 195 0.98 16.75 0.42
C LEU A 195 0.17 16.59 -0.88
N ASN A 196 -1.00 15.95 -0.83
CA ASN A 196 -1.84 15.81 -2.02
C ASN A 196 -2.30 17.16 -2.58
N GLN A 197 -2.50 18.17 -1.75
CA GLN A 197 -2.77 19.53 -2.21
C GLN A 197 -1.54 20.15 -2.89
N GLN A 198 -0.34 19.92 -2.35
CA GLN A 198 0.91 20.32 -3.01
C GLN A 198 1.07 19.60 -4.36
N ALA A 199 0.66 18.34 -4.49
CA ALA A 199 0.70 17.59 -5.75
C ALA A 199 -0.09 18.28 -6.90
N LEU A 200 -1.09 19.10 -6.57
CA LEU A 200 -1.86 19.88 -7.54
C LEU A 200 -1.12 21.13 -8.04
N GLU A 201 -0.14 21.60 -7.26
CA GLU A 201 0.62 22.82 -7.50
C GLU A 201 2.06 22.52 -7.96
N ILE A 202 2.47 21.26 -7.84
CA ILE A 202 3.78 20.75 -8.23
C ILE A 202 3.97 20.86 -9.73
N GLN A 203 5.10 21.45 -10.13
CA GLN A 203 5.55 21.41 -11.51
C GLN A 203 6.03 19.98 -11.82
N GLU A 204 5.95 19.60 -13.09
CA GLU A 204 6.30 18.25 -13.54
C GLU A 204 7.72 17.81 -13.14
N ASP A 205 8.62 18.77 -12.93
CA ASP A 205 10.02 18.56 -12.55
C ASP A 205 10.20 18.34 -11.03
N ASP A 206 9.18 18.62 -10.21
CA ASP A 206 9.22 18.49 -8.74
C ASP A 206 8.51 17.21 -8.24
N LEU A 207 7.92 16.40 -9.13
CA LEU A 207 7.14 15.21 -8.78
C LEU A 207 7.99 14.13 -8.07
N ALA A 208 9.26 13.98 -8.43
CA ALA A 208 10.15 12.99 -7.82
C ALA A 208 10.51 13.36 -6.38
N MET A 209 10.74 14.65 -6.09
CA MET A 209 10.97 15.13 -4.73
C MET A 209 9.72 14.97 -3.86
N PHE A 210 8.55 15.25 -4.43
CA PHE A 210 7.27 14.99 -3.77
C PHE A 210 7.10 13.51 -3.39
N LEU A 211 7.42 12.61 -4.32
CA LEU A 211 7.33 11.16 -4.10
C LEU A 211 8.22 10.71 -2.94
N ALA A 212 9.45 11.22 -2.85
CA ALA A 212 10.35 10.91 -1.75
C ALA A 212 9.79 11.37 -0.39
N GLY A 213 9.17 12.55 -0.34
CA GLY A 213 8.49 13.02 0.87
C GLY A 213 7.24 12.19 1.21
N TYR A 214 6.48 11.77 0.20
CA TYR A 214 5.28 10.97 0.38
C TYR A 214 5.61 9.56 0.91
N ASP A 215 6.66 8.94 0.37
CA ASP A 215 7.12 7.66 0.86
C ASP A 215 7.66 7.74 2.29
N ALA A 216 8.42 8.78 2.64
CA ALA A 216 8.88 8.97 4.01
C ALA A 216 7.71 8.98 5.01
N LEU A 217 6.61 9.68 4.68
CA LEU A 217 5.40 9.66 5.51
C LEU A 217 4.73 8.28 5.56
N SER A 218 4.71 7.55 4.44
CA SER A 218 4.11 6.21 4.38
C SER A 218 4.90 5.21 5.19
N ASN A 219 6.23 5.31 5.11
CA ASN A 219 7.12 4.48 5.89
C ASN A 219 7.02 4.80 7.39
N ASP A 220 7.03 6.08 7.76
CA ASP A 220 6.82 6.52 9.15
C ASP A 220 5.47 6.05 9.70
N PHE A 221 4.43 5.98 8.86
CA PHE A 221 3.14 5.43 9.28
C PHE A 221 3.30 3.99 9.78
N TRP A 222 3.97 3.12 9.01
CA TRP A 222 4.11 1.71 9.37
C TRP A 222 5.15 1.44 10.46
N GLU A 223 6.24 2.21 10.50
CA GLU A 223 7.33 2.01 11.47
C GLU A 223 7.09 2.69 12.81
N ILE A 224 6.42 3.86 12.80
CA ILE A 224 6.29 4.72 13.97
C ILE A 224 4.84 4.80 14.42
N ILE A 225 3.90 5.09 13.53
CA ILE A 225 2.52 5.32 13.95
C ILE A 225 1.81 4.00 14.28
N TYR A 226 1.72 3.09 13.32
CA TYR A 226 0.97 1.83 13.41
C TYR A 226 1.35 0.99 14.64
N PRO A 227 2.63 0.79 14.99
CA PRO A 227 3.01 -0.03 16.16
C PRO A 227 2.72 0.65 17.51
N ASN A 228 2.56 1.98 17.53
CA ASN A 228 2.30 2.76 18.74
C ASN A 228 0.80 3.04 18.97
N LEU A 229 -0.06 2.65 18.03
CA LEU A 229 -1.51 2.79 18.21
C LEU A 229 -2.04 1.72 19.18
N PRO A 230 -3.09 2.05 19.98
CA PRO A 230 -3.75 1.09 20.84
C PRO A 230 -4.09 -0.22 20.13
N ALA A 231 -3.71 -1.35 20.73
CA ALA A 231 -3.99 -2.70 20.23
C ALA A 231 -5.44 -3.13 20.52
N CYS A 232 -6.41 -2.28 20.15
CA CYS A 232 -7.83 -2.58 20.24
C CYS A 232 -8.42 -2.71 18.82
N ASP A 233 -9.50 -3.49 18.66
CA ASP A 233 -10.02 -3.94 17.34
C ASP A 233 -10.22 -2.80 16.33
N ALA A 234 -11.00 -1.78 16.72
CA ALA A 234 -11.31 -0.65 15.84
C ALA A 234 -10.07 0.16 15.45
N ALA A 235 -9.12 0.32 16.38
CA ALA A 235 -7.88 1.04 16.13
C ALA A 235 -6.97 0.27 15.15
N ALA A 236 -6.77 -1.03 15.38
CA ALA A 236 -5.95 -1.86 14.50
C ALA A 236 -6.50 -1.88 13.07
N ASN A 237 -7.82 -2.09 12.92
CA ASN A 237 -8.46 -2.15 11.61
C ASN A 237 -8.40 -0.80 10.87
N LEU A 238 -8.77 0.28 11.54
CA LEU A 238 -8.78 1.61 10.93
C LEU A 238 -7.36 2.05 10.51
N SER A 239 -6.37 1.75 11.33
CA SER A 239 -4.97 2.08 11.04
C SER A 239 -4.45 1.26 9.86
N PHE A 240 -4.78 -0.03 9.79
CA PHE A 240 -4.43 -0.84 8.64
C PHE A 240 -5.04 -0.30 7.34
N ILE A 241 -6.31 0.11 7.37
CA ILE A 241 -6.99 0.72 6.21
C ILE A 241 -6.28 2.00 5.78
N VAL A 242 -5.97 2.89 6.73
CA VAL A 242 -5.27 4.15 6.46
C VAL A 242 -3.88 3.89 5.85
N GLY A 243 -3.08 3.01 6.47
CA GLY A 243 -1.76 2.66 5.95
C GLY A 243 -1.80 2.05 4.56
N ASN A 244 -2.77 1.16 4.29
CA ASN A 244 -2.92 0.59 2.96
C ASN A 244 -3.30 1.65 1.92
N ILE A 245 -4.19 2.59 2.26
CA ILE A 245 -4.50 3.72 1.37
C ILE A 245 -3.26 4.56 1.09
N PHE A 246 -2.41 4.80 2.09
CA PHE A 246 -1.16 5.52 1.92
C PHE A 246 -0.21 4.79 0.97
N ASP A 247 0.02 3.49 1.14
CA ASP A 247 0.84 2.70 0.21
C ASP A 247 0.26 2.65 -1.20
N GLN A 248 -1.05 2.42 -1.35
CA GLN A 248 -1.67 2.39 -2.67
C GLN A 248 -1.57 3.75 -3.38
N THR A 249 -1.70 4.84 -2.64
CA THR A 249 -1.55 6.19 -3.21
C THR A 249 -0.10 6.46 -3.60
N LEU A 250 0.87 6.01 -2.80
CA LEU A 250 2.29 6.06 -3.16
C LEU A 250 2.55 5.31 -4.47
N ILE A 251 2.11 4.05 -4.57
CA ILE A 251 2.27 3.21 -5.78
C ILE A 251 1.67 3.91 -7.02
N VAL A 252 0.52 4.59 -6.87
CA VAL A 252 -0.08 5.36 -7.97
C VAL A 252 0.86 6.48 -8.44
N TYR A 253 1.42 7.27 -7.53
CA TYR A 253 2.36 8.34 -7.88
C TYR A 253 3.67 7.79 -8.46
N GLU A 254 4.19 6.69 -7.91
CA GLU A 254 5.38 6.01 -8.42
C GLU A 254 5.16 5.54 -9.85
N PHE A 255 4.00 4.93 -10.15
CA PHE A 255 3.68 4.45 -11.49
C PHE A 255 3.49 5.60 -12.47
N PHE A 256 2.92 6.74 -12.05
CA PHE A 256 2.84 7.91 -12.90
C PHE A 256 4.24 8.41 -13.28
N LEU A 257 5.14 8.57 -12.31
CA LEU A 257 6.51 9.00 -12.59
C LEU A 257 7.27 7.97 -13.43
N LEU A 258 7.19 6.69 -13.06
CA LEU A 258 7.88 5.62 -13.78
C LEU A 258 7.38 5.48 -15.21
N SER A 259 6.07 5.58 -15.44
CA SER A 259 5.50 5.54 -16.80
C SER A 259 6.05 6.67 -17.67
N ARG A 260 6.33 7.85 -17.11
CA ARG A 260 6.96 8.96 -17.84
C ARG A 260 8.40 8.61 -18.20
N TYR A 261 9.19 8.13 -17.24
CA TYR A 261 10.58 7.74 -17.51
C TYR A 261 10.69 6.61 -18.54
N GLU A 262 9.83 5.60 -18.46
CA GLU A 262 9.78 4.54 -19.47
C GLU A 262 9.40 5.08 -20.87
N ASN A 263 8.46 6.02 -20.95
CA ASN A 263 8.09 6.64 -22.22
C ASN A 263 9.18 7.55 -22.80
N GLU A 264 10.00 8.18 -21.96
CA GLU A 264 11.01 9.15 -22.39
C GLU A 264 12.38 8.50 -22.65
N TYR A 265 12.78 7.58 -21.78
CA TYR A 265 14.14 7.02 -21.71
C TYR A 265 14.19 5.49 -21.80
N GLY A 266 13.06 4.79 -21.58
CA GLY A 266 12.99 3.32 -21.54
C GLY A 266 12.15 2.70 -22.66
N ASP A 267 11.35 1.70 -22.29
CA ASP A 267 10.43 1.03 -23.20
C ASP A 267 9.04 1.69 -23.11
N ALA A 268 8.66 2.42 -24.17
CA ALA A 268 7.37 3.10 -24.24
C ALA A 268 6.16 2.15 -24.18
N GLU A 269 6.30 0.88 -24.58
CA GLU A 269 5.23 -0.11 -24.44
C GLU A 269 5.03 -0.50 -22.97
N ILE A 270 6.12 -0.67 -22.21
CA ILE A 270 6.06 -0.87 -20.76
C ILE A 270 5.53 0.39 -20.08
N GLY A 271 6.00 1.57 -20.47
CA GLY A 271 5.51 2.85 -19.94
C GLY A 271 3.99 3.02 -20.12
N ALA A 272 3.45 2.63 -21.27
CA ALA A 272 1.99 2.66 -21.51
C ALA A 272 1.22 1.67 -20.61
N GLN A 273 1.78 0.49 -20.34
CA GLN A 273 1.18 -0.50 -19.44
C GLN A 273 1.18 -0.01 -17.99
N ILE A 274 2.32 0.52 -17.52
CA ILE A 274 2.44 1.10 -16.17
C ILE A 274 1.45 2.26 -15.99
N ALA A 275 1.31 3.14 -16.99
CA ALA A 275 0.32 4.22 -16.96
C ALA A 275 -1.13 3.69 -16.84
N GLN A 276 -1.45 2.60 -17.52
CA GLN A 276 -2.77 1.96 -17.40
C GLN A 276 -2.98 1.36 -16.00
N SER A 277 -1.96 0.71 -15.43
CA SER A 277 -2.02 0.21 -14.06
C SER A 277 -2.18 1.34 -13.05
N ALA A 278 -1.48 2.48 -13.23
CA ALA A 278 -1.64 3.67 -12.40
C ALA A 278 -3.10 4.15 -12.38
N ALA A 279 -3.73 4.24 -13.56
CA ALA A 279 -5.12 4.66 -13.68
C ALA A 279 -6.10 3.67 -13.01
N ASN A 280 -5.86 2.36 -13.15
CA ASN A 280 -6.68 1.33 -12.50
C ASN A 280 -6.58 1.41 -10.97
N ARG A 281 -5.35 1.56 -10.44
CA ARG A 281 -5.11 1.72 -9.01
C ARG A 281 -5.70 3.01 -8.46
N ALA A 282 -5.53 4.13 -9.15
CA ALA A 282 -6.12 5.41 -8.75
C ALA A 282 -7.64 5.30 -8.56
N ALA A 283 -8.34 4.61 -9.47
CA ALA A 283 -9.77 4.35 -9.33
C ALA A 283 -10.11 3.47 -8.11
N SER A 284 -9.30 2.45 -7.82
CA SER A 284 -9.48 1.58 -6.65
C SER A 284 -9.22 2.32 -5.33
N VAL A 285 -8.19 3.16 -5.27
CA VAL A 285 -7.89 4.03 -4.13
C VAL A 285 -9.04 5.00 -3.89
N GLN A 286 -9.56 5.64 -4.95
CA GLN A 286 -10.70 6.54 -4.85
C GLN A 286 -11.94 5.84 -4.29
N GLN A 287 -12.25 4.64 -4.77
CA GLN A 287 -13.38 3.85 -4.25
C GLN A 287 -13.18 3.49 -2.78
N SER A 288 -11.96 3.12 -2.38
CA SER A 288 -11.64 2.82 -0.97
C SER A 288 -11.82 4.06 -0.10
N ILE A 289 -11.35 5.22 -0.56
CA ILE A 289 -11.51 6.48 0.15
C ILE A 289 -12.99 6.86 0.26
N GLU A 290 -13.77 6.76 -0.81
CA GLU A 290 -15.21 7.03 -0.77
C GLU A 290 -15.98 6.06 0.13
N PHE A 291 -15.56 4.80 0.18
CA PHE A 291 -16.20 3.78 1.03
C PHE A 291 -15.96 4.07 2.53
N TYR A 292 -14.70 4.30 2.90
CA TYR A 292 -14.28 4.45 4.31
C TYR A 292 -14.41 5.88 4.83
N PHE A 293 -14.16 6.90 4.01
CA PHE A 293 -14.11 8.31 4.40
C PHE A 293 -15.20 9.15 3.72
N GLY A 294 -15.81 8.65 2.65
CA GLY A 294 -16.86 9.36 1.94
C GLY A 294 -18.14 9.51 2.78
N THR A 295 -18.74 10.69 2.70
CA THR A 295 -20.01 11.03 3.35
C THR A 295 -21.20 10.46 2.57
N THR A 296 -21.26 9.15 2.33
CA THR A 296 -22.45 8.57 1.67
C THR A 296 -23.55 8.32 2.69
N GLY A 297 -24.46 9.28 2.91
CA GLY A 297 -25.78 9.02 3.49
C GLY A 297 -26.17 9.84 4.71
N GLY A 298 -26.18 11.17 4.56
CA GLY A 298 -27.04 12.06 5.35
C GLY A 298 -28.26 12.47 4.54
N GLU A 299 -29.12 11.52 4.19
CA GLU A 299 -30.57 11.69 3.98
C GLU A 299 -31.30 10.43 4.45
#